data_AF-A0A1F9RSM2-F1
#
_entry.id   AF-A0A1F9RSM2-F1
#
_cell.length_a   1.000
_cell.length_b   1.000
_cell.length_c   1.000
_cell.angle_alpha   90.00
_cell.angle_beta   90.00
_cell.angle_gamma   90.00
#
_symmetry.space_group_name_H-M   'P 1'
#
loop_
_entity.id
_entity.type
_entity.pdbx_description
1 polymer ?
#
loop_
_entity_poly.entity_id
_entity_poly.type
_entity_poly.pdbx_seq_one_letter_code
_entity_poly.pdbx_strand_id
1 'polypeptide(L)'
;MFRFKKSLANPWASSIKDFRHLNANLYLYWQMIRFACQLKVETFDMGRSSRKAPTFRFKKQFCPDEHTIYWYTWLFPGKDFFQAEETLTINFWKKMPLWLATLLGPLVRKRISL
;
A
#
# COMPACT_ATOMS: atom_id res chain seq x y z
N MET A 1 -3.46 -15.14 3.22
CA MET A 1 -1.99 -15.27 3.02
C MET A 1 -1.75 -16.14 1.79
N PHE A 2 -0.72 -15.83 1.01
CA PHE A 2 -0.28 -16.68 -0.09
C PHE A 2 1.06 -17.32 0.28
N ARG A 3 1.25 -18.60 -0.04
CA ARG A 3 2.52 -19.30 0.15
C ARG A 3 3.17 -19.56 -1.20
N PHE A 4 4.44 -19.21 -1.32
CA PHE A 4 5.26 -19.59 -2.45
C PHE A 4 6.63 -20.02 -1.95
N LYS A 5 7.03 -21.26 -2.27
CA LYS A 5 8.25 -21.89 -1.76
C LYS A 5 8.33 -21.77 -0.21
N LYS A 6 9.38 -21.13 0.30
CA LYS A 6 9.65 -20.92 1.72
C LYS A 6 9.22 -19.53 2.21
N SER A 7 8.29 -18.89 1.52
CA SER A 7 7.81 -17.55 1.86
C SER A 7 6.29 -17.53 1.99
N LEU A 8 5.80 -16.78 2.98
CA LEU A 8 4.39 -16.41 3.10
C LEU A 8 4.24 -14.90 2.87
N ALA A 9 3.23 -14.50 2.11
CA ALA A 9 2.94 -13.10 1.82
C ALA A 9 1.55 -12.71 2.32
N ASN A 10 1.45 -11.51 2.90
CA ASN A 10 0.18 -10.88 3.21
C ASN A 10 -0.18 -9.84 2.13
N PRO A 11 -1.20 -10.08 1.29
CA PRO A 11 -1.55 -9.15 0.22
C PRO A 11 -2.27 -7.90 0.73
N TRP A 12 -3.18 -8.05 1.70
CA TRP A 12 -4.01 -6.97 2.25
C TRP A 12 -4.41 -7.27 3.69
N ALA A 13 -4.52 -6.22 4.49
CA ALA A 13 -5.13 -6.27 5.81
C ALA A 13 -5.87 -4.95 6.06
N SER A 14 -7.03 -5.04 6.70
CA SER A 14 -7.79 -3.87 7.11
C SER A 14 -8.63 -4.20 8.34
N SER A 15 -8.99 -3.15 9.07
CA SER A 15 -9.92 -3.22 10.19
C SER A 15 -10.92 -2.08 10.08
N ILE A 16 -12.12 -2.32 10.57
CA ILE A 16 -13.17 -1.31 10.67
C ILE A 16 -12.67 -0.17 11.55
N LYS A 17 -12.92 1.08 11.14
CA LYS A 17 -12.41 2.28 11.82
C LYS A 17 -12.77 2.31 13.30
N ASP A 18 -14.03 1.99 13.61
CA ASP A 18 -14.58 2.05 14.96
C ASP A 18 -13.85 1.12 15.93
N PHE A 19 -13.28 0.02 15.42
CA PHE A 19 -12.57 -0.99 16.21
C PHE A 19 -11.04 -0.90 16.14
N ARG A 20 -10.47 0.17 15.56
CA ARG A 20 -9.01 0.34 15.48
C ARG A 20 -8.34 0.39 16.85
N HIS A 21 -9.05 0.87 17.87
CA HIS A 21 -8.57 0.94 19.25
C HIS A 21 -8.23 -0.45 19.83
N LEU A 22 -8.83 -1.52 19.29
CA LEU A 22 -8.53 -2.91 19.67
C LEU A 22 -7.24 -3.45 19.03
N ASN A 23 -6.59 -2.68 18.14
CA ASN A 23 -5.38 -3.08 17.44
C ASN A 23 -5.53 -4.42 16.68
N ALA A 24 -6.70 -4.69 16.10
CA ALA A 24 -7.01 -5.94 15.39
C ALA A 24 -5.97 -6.32 14.33
N ASN A 25 -5.43 -5.33 13.61
CA ASN A 25 -4.37 -5.57 12.61
C ASN A 25 -3.05 -6.04 13.24
N LEU A 26 -2.69 -5.53 14.43
CA LEU A 26 -1.48 -5.97 15.13
C LEU A 26 -1.62 -7.45 15.51
N TYR A 27 -2.77 -7.82 16.10
CA TYR A 27 -3.07 -9.21 16.45
C TYR A 27 -3.10 -10.12 15.21
N LEU A 28 -3.72 -9.68 14.13
CA LEU A 28 -3.75 -10.42 12.87
C LEU A 28 -2.33 -10.69 12.34
N TYR A 29 -1.46 -9.69 12.31
CA TYR A 29 -0.07 -9.86 11.88
C TYR A 29 0.71 -10.79 12.81
N TRP A 30 0.52 -10.68 14.13
CA TRP A 30 1.13 -11.59 15.09
C TRP A 30 0.72 -13.04 14.84
N GLN A 31 -0.56 -13.30 14.61
CA GLN A 31 -1.07 -14.65 14.29
C GLN A 31 -0.50 -15.17 12.97
N MET A 32 -0.40 -14.33 11.94
CA MET A 32 0.17 -14.70 10.65
C MET A 32 1.66 -15.06 10.77
N ILE A 33 2.44 -14.29 11.54
CA ILE A 33 3.86 -14.58 11.79
C ILE A 33 4.01 -15.86 12.61
N ARG A 34 3.21 -16.04 13.67
CA ARG A 34 3.20 -17.29 14.46
C ARG A 34 2.93 -18.50 13.57
N PHE A 35 1.93 -18.39 12.69
CA PHE A 35 1.59 -19.43 11.72
C PHE A 35 2.73 -19.69 10.74
N ALA A 36 3.43 -18.65 10.28
CA ALA A 36 4.63 -18.79 9.46
C ALA A 36 5.73 -19.61 10.17
N CYS A 37 5.99 -19.31 11.46
CA CYS A 37 6.94 -20.07 12.27
C CYS A 37 6.53 -21.54 12.42
N GLN A 38 5.24 -21.83 12.65
CA GLN A 38 4.71 -23.20 12.74
C GLN A 38 4.89 -23.97 11.43
N LEU A 39 4.74 -23.29 10.29
CA LEU A 39 4.97 -23.88 8.96
C LEU A 39 6.46 -23.99 8.59
N LYS A 40 7.37 -23.57 9.46
CA LYS A 40 8.82 -23.56 9.23
C LYS A 40 9.21 -22.86 7.92
N VAL A 41 8.49 -21.78 7.57
CA VAL A 41 8.88 -20.94 6.43
C VAL A 41 9.97 -19.96 6.87
N GLU A 42 10.85 -19.60 5.95
CA GLU A 42 12.02 -18.76 6.24
C GLU A 42 11.69 -17.26 6.16
N THR A 43 10.65 -16.90 5.41
CA THR A 43 10.33 -15.49 5.14
C THR A 43 8.85 -15.20 5.28
N PHE A 44 8.53 -14.10 5.96
CA PHE A 44 7.20 -13.51 5.97
C PHE A 44 7.25 -12.14 5.28
N ASP A 45 6.71 -12.07 4.07
CA ASP A 45 6.62 -10.84 3.27
C ASP A 45 5.41 -10.00 3.72
N MET A 46 5.72 -8.86 4.34
CA MET A 46 4.73 -7.87 4.78
C MET A 46 4.19 -6.99 3.63
N GLY A 47 4.71 -7.16 2.43
CA GLY A 47 4.39 -6.40 1.23
C GLY A 47 5.08 -5.04 1.20
N ARG A 48 4.84 -4.31 0.10
CA ARG A 48 5.41 -2.98 -0.15
C ARG A 48 4.83 -1.91 0.78
N SER A 49 5.61 -0.87 1.05
CA SER A 49 5.15 0.36 1.69
C SER A 49 6.08 1.52 1.33
N SER A 50 5.51 2.69 1.04
CA SER A 50 6.29 3.90 0.81
C SER A 50 7.05 4.31 2.09
N ARG A 51 8.28 4.80 1.94
CA ARG A 51 9.08 5.29 3.08
C ARG A 51 8.29 6.36 3.84
N LYS A 52 8.42 6.36 5.16
CA LYS A 52 7.74 7.30 6.10
C LYS A 52 6.20 7.21 6.14
N ALA A 53 5.56 6.36 5.32
CA ALA A 53 4.11 6.17 5.37
C ALA A 53 3.65 5.51 6.69
N PRO A 54 2.38 5.68 7.11
CA PRO A 54 1.85 5.01 8.30
C PRO A 54 2.00 3.49 8.26
N THR A 55 1.84 2.87 7.09
CA THR A 55 2.03 1.42 6.89
C THR A 55 3.48 0.99 7.06
N PHE A 56 4.45 1.83 6.67
CA PHE A 56 5.87 1.59 6.91
C PHE A 56 6.16 1.59 8.42
N ARG A 57 5.68 2.60 9.16
CA ARG A 57 5.84 2.68 10.63
C ARG A 57 5.19 1.50 11.36
N PHE A 58 4.05 1.02 10.88
CA PHE A 58 3.41 -0.19 11.39
C PHE A 58 4.32 -1.42 11.25
N LYS A 59 4.85 -1.65 10.05
CA LYS A 59 5.72 -2.80 9.75
C LYS A 59 7.02 -2.77 10.55
N LYS A 60 7.63 -1.59 10.74
CA LYS A 60 8.88 -1.42 11.49
C LYS A 60 8.83 -1.96 12.92
N GLN A 61 7.65 -2.01 13.55
CA GLN A 61 7.48 -2.55 14.91
C GLN A 61 7.81 -4.05 15.02
N PHE A 62 7.80 -4.77 13.90
CA PHE A 62 8.17 -6.18 13.83
C PHE A 62 9.65 -6.41 13.50
N CYS A 63 10.47 -5.36 13.50
CA CYS A 63 11.89 -5.39 13.11
C CYS A 63 12.18 -6.11 11.77
N PRO A 64 11.45 -5.81 10.68
CA PRO A 64 11.66 -6.48 9.40
C PRO A 64 12.96 -6.03 8.73
N ASP A 65 13.54 -6.90 7.93
CA ASP A 65 14.56 -6.53 6.95
C ASP A 65 13.94 -5.72 5.81
N GLU A 66 14.51 -4.55 5.54
CA GLU A 66 14.00 -3.61 4.55
C GLU A 66 14.65 -3.83 3.17
N HIS A 67 13.85 -4.25 2.18
CA HIS A 67 14.28 -4.34 0.80
C HIS A 67 13.71 -3.17 -0.01
N THR A 68 14.60 -2.35 -0.58
CA THR A 68 14.19 -1.22 -1.43
C THR A 68 13.76 -1.74 -2.79
N ILE A 69 12.57 -1.34 -3.24
CA ILE A 69 12.01 -1.68 -4.55
C ILE A 69 11.91 -0.38 -5.34
N TYR A 70 12.48 -0.37 -6.54
CA TYR A 70 12.46 0.77 -7.44
C TYR A 70 11.26 0.69 -8.38
N TRP A 71 10.61 1.82 -8.61
CA TRP A 71 9.63 1.96 -9.67
C TRP A 71 10.37 2.37 -10.94
N TYR A 72 10.24 1.55 -11.98
CA TYR A 72 10.81 1.83 -13.28
C TYR A 72 9.70 2.35 -14.18
N THR A 73 9.92 3.52 -14.77
CA THR A 73 9.05 4.06 -15.82
C THR A 73 9.78 3.96 -17.14
N TRP A 74 9.14 3.33 -18.14
CA TRP A 74 9.68 3.29 -19.49
C TRP A 74 9.27 4.58 -20.21
N LEU A 75 10.25 5.41 -20.58
CA LEU A 75 10.02 6.64 -21.32
C LEU A 75 10.09 6.35 -22.81
N PHE A 76 9.05 6.74 -23.53
CA PHE A 76 9.10 6.80 -24.99
C PHE A 76 9.93 8.03 -25.41
N PRO A 77 10.72 7.94 -26.49
CA PRO A 77 11.50 9.07 -26.99
C PRO A 77 10.60 10.29 -27.21
N GLY A 78 10.99 11.45 -26.67
CA GLY A 78 10.27 12.71 -26.83
C GLY A 78 9.20 13.03 -25.78
N LYS A 79 9.10 12.27 -24.68
CA LYS A 79 8.26 12.65 -23.53
C LYS A 79 9.10 12.93 -22.29
N ASP A 80 8.97 14.16 -21.77
CA ASP A 80 9.54 14.53 -20.48
C ASP A 80 8.86 13.77 -19.33
N PHE A 81 9.67 13.21 -18.45
CA PHE A 81 9.20 12.52 -17.25
C PHE A 81 8.98 13.52 -16.12
N PHE A 82 7.73 13.73 -15.73
CA PHE A 82 7.40 14.41 -14.49
C PHE A 82 7.01 13.37 -13.45
N GLN A 83 7.90 13.12 -12.48
CA GLN A 83 7.54 12.36 -11.29
C GLN A 83 6.63 13.24 -10.42
N ALA A 84 5.33 13.23 -10.71
CA ALA A 84 4.36 13.88 -9.86
C ALA A 84 4.35 13.16 -8.51
N GLU A 85 4.61 13.88 -7.42
CA GLU A 85 4.30 13.36 -6.09
C GLU A 85 2.79 13.09 -6.04
N GLU A 86 2.40 11.85 -5.76
CA GLU A 86 1.01 11.46 -5.56
C GLU A 86 0.45 12.09 -4.29
N THR A 87 0.18 13.39 -4.35
CA THR A 87 -0.53 14.10 -3.30
C THR A 87 -2.01 13.71 -3.42
N LEU A 88 -2.42 12.71 -2.63
CA LEU A 88 -3.80 12.23 -2.46
C LEU A 88 -4.77 13.29 -1.89
N THR A 89 -4.40 14.56 -1.94
CA THR A 89 -5.13 15.71 -1.39
C THR A 89 -5.41 16.71 -2.49
N ILE A 90 -6.19 16.31 -3.48
CA ILE A 90 -6.99 17.28 -4.23
C ILE A 90 -8.16 17.67 -3.32
N ASN A 91 -7.89 18.52 -2.32
CA ASN A 91 -8.89 18.95 -1.33
C ASN A 91 -10.13 19.56 -1.99
N PHE A 92 -9.95 20.17 -3.16
CA PHE A 92 -11.02 20.70 -3.99
C PHE A 92 -11.95 19.60 -4.53
N TRP A 93 -11.38 18.48 -4.99
CA TRP A 93 -12.14 17.34 -5.51
C TRP A 93 -13.01 16.69 -4.43
N LYS A 94 -12.51 16.63 -3.19
CA LYS A 94 -13.25 16.08 -2.04
C LYS A 94 -14.48 16.90 -1.65
N LYS A 95 -14.49 18.21 -1.95
CA LYS A 95 -15.60 19.13 -1.64
C LYS A 95 -16.56 19.33 -2.81
N MET A 96 -16.27 18.70 -3.94
CA MET A 96 -17.01 18.93 -5.18
C MET A 96 -18.36 18.20 -5.14
N PRO A 97 -19.47 18.85 -5.56
CA PRO A 97 -20.76 18.19 -5.70
C PRO A 97 -20.65 16.97 -6.63
N LEU A 98 -21.40 15.91 -6.32
CA LEU A 98 -21.31 14.63 -7.04
C LEU A 98 -21.47 14.80 -8.55
N TRP A 99 -22.44 15.60 -9.00
CA TRP A 99 -22.70 15.83 -10.43
C TRP A 99 -21.48 16.41 -11.15
N LEU A 100 -20.75 17.33 -10.50
CA LEU A 100 -19.58 17.98 -11.08
C LEU A 100 -18.37 17.04 -11.07
N ALA A 101 -18.25 16.17 -10.06
CA ALA A 101 -17.27 15.09 -10.02
C ALA A 101 -17.49 14.05 -11.11
N THR A 102 -18.74 13.68 -11.37
CA THR A 102 -19.10 12.73 -12.44
C THR A 102 -18.82 13.32 -13.82
N LEU A 103 -19.08 14.62 -14.02
CA LEU A 103 -18.80 15.31 -15.29
C LEU A 103 -17.30 15.48 -15.56
N LEU A 104 -16.55 15.98 -14.58
CA LEU A 104 -15.12 16.28 -14.74
C LEU A 104 -14.22 15.06 -14.55
N GLY A 105 -14.70 14.02 -13.87
CA GLY A 105 -13.93 12.83 -13.53
C GLY A 105 -13.27 12.15 -14.73
N PRO A 106 -13.99 11.87 -15.83
CA PRO A 106 -13.41 11.27 -17.03
C PRO A 106 -12.30 12.12 -17.68
N LEU A 107 -12.43 13.45 -17.66
CA LEU A 107 -11.43 14.36 -18.22
C LEU A 107 -10.14 14.39 -17.40
N VAL A 108 -10.27 14.35 -16.07
CA VAL A 108 -9.14 14.32 -15.14
C VAL A 108 -8.48 12.93 -15.13
N ARG A 109 -9.28 11.85 -15.15
CA ARG A 109 -8.77 10.47 -15.12
C ARG A 109 -7.80 10.15 -16.25
N LYS A 110 -8.05 10.70 -17.45
CA LYS A 110 -7.17 10.55 -18.63
C LYS A 110 -5.76 11.12 -18.42
N ARG A 111 -5.61 12.07 -17.49
CA ARG A 111 -4.32 12.73 -17.19
C ARG A 111 -3.56 12.09 -16.04
N ILE A 112 -4.12 11.06 -15.40
CA ILE A 112 -3.47 10.32 -14.32
C ILE A 112 -2.96 9.00 -14.90
N SER A 113 -1.63 8.88 -15.06
CA SER A 113 -0.99 7.59 -15.30
C SER A 113 -0.98 6.80 -13.99
N LEU A 114 -1.70 5.68 -13.96
CA LEU A 114 -1.62 4.68 -12.90
C LEU A 114 -0.68 3.55 -13.35
#